data_AF-A0A6G8PWP6-F1
#
_entry.id   AF-A0A6G8PWP6-F1
#
_cell.length_a   1.000
_cell.length_b   1.000
_cell.length_c   1.000
_cell.angle_alpha   90.00
_cell.angle_beta   90.00
_cell.angle_gamma   90.00
#
_symmetry.space_group_name_H-M   'P 1'
#
loop_
_entity.id
_entity.type
_entity.pdbx_description
1 polymer ?
#
loop_
_entity_poly.entity_id
_entity_poly.type
_entity_poly.pdbx_seq_one_letter_code
_entity_poly.pdbx_strand_id
1 'polypeptide(L)'
;MSETRRSLPMPPEPYALRAETRALLEERPEDGMKTINDARFVAETLWEEWGDGLEEAGMPYDTFLTIARGYAGELRLWVVGERIWEHCAAGLAGRVTRRLPDAGCGKQLASAGASR
;
A
#
# COMPACT_ATOMS: atom_id res chain seq x y z
N MET A 1 -9.32 -23.40 9.08
CA MET A 1 -9.67 -22.48 10.18
C MET A 1 -8.50 -21.53 10.33
N SER A 2 -8.52 -20.25 9.98
CA SER A 2 -9.57 -19.35 9.55
C SER A 2 -8.95 -18.46 8.48
N GLU A 3 -9.39 -18.60 7.23
CA GLU A 3 -8.91 -17.76 6.12
C GLU A 3 -9.70 -16.46 6.16
N THR A 4 -9.53 -15.69 7.25
CA THR A 4 -10.00 -14.31 7.29
C THR A 4 -9.13 -13.59 6.27
N ARG A 5 -9.61 -13.44 5.03
CA ARG A 5 -9.03 -12.52 4.05
C ARG A 5 -8.91 -11.19 4.79
N ARG A 6 -7.71 -10.82 5.25
CA ARG A 6 -7.45 -9.54 5.90
C ARG A 6 -7.75 -8.48 4.85
N SER A 7 -8.99 -7.99 4.85
CA SER A 7 -9.36 -6.83 4.04
C SER A 7 -8.80 -5.63 4.77
N LEU A 8 -7.91 -4.90 4.12
CA LEU A 8 -7.50 -3.60 4.62
C LEU A 8 -8.74 -2.69 4.67
N PRO A 9 -8.92 -1.90 5.74
CA PRO A 9 -10.05 -0.97 5.83
C PRO A 9 -9.97 0.05 4.68
N MET A 10 -11.11 0.56 4.23
CA MET A 10 -11.15 1.63 3.24
C MET A 10 -10.99 2.98 3.95
N PRO A 11 -9.85 3.66 3.80
CA PRO A 11 -9.65 4.96 4.42
C PRO A 11 -10.46 6.04 3.69
N PRO A 12 -10.79 7.16 4.37
CA PRO A 12 -11.43 8.30 3.72
C PRO A 12 -10.54 8.87 2.60
N GLU A 13 -11.16 9.53 1.61
CA GLU A 13 -10.39 10.19 0.55
C GLU A 13 -9.56 11.36 1.12
N PRO A 14 -8.25 11.40 0.88
CA PRO A 14 -7.41 12.52 1.30
C PRO A 14 -7.53 13.69 0.30
N TYR A 15 -8.68 14.38 0.32
CA TYR A 15 -9.02 15.45 -0.62
C TYR A 15 -7.98 16.58 -0.67
N ALA A 16 -7.42 16.98 0.47
CA ALA A 16 -6.41 18.03 0.52
C ALA A 16 -5.15 17.64 -0.26
N LEU A 17 -4.60 16.45 0.01
CA LEU A 17 -3.42 15.92 -0.69
C LEU A 17 -3.67 15.77 -2.19
N ARG A 18 -4.88 15.35 -2.57
CA ARG A 18 -5.29 15.29 -3.98
C ARG A 18 -5.25 16.66 -4.64
N ALA A 19 -5.85 17.66 -4.00
CA ALA A 19 -5.91 19.03 -4.51
C ALA A 19 -4.52 19.65 -4.63
N GLU A 20 -3.68 19.51 -3.61
CA GLU A 20 -2.30 19.99 -3.61
C GLU A 20 -1.46 19.34 -4.71
N THR A 21 -1.55 18.02 -4.86
CA THR A 21 -0.80 17.29 -5.90
C THR A 21 -1.28 17.67 -7.30
N ARG A 22 -2.59 17.90 -7.46
CA ARG A 22 -3.17 18.37 -8.73
C ARG A 22 -2.69 19.78 -9.08
N ALA A 23 -2.73 20.71 -8.12
CA ALA A 23 -2.22 22.06 -8.32
C ALA A 23 -0.73 22.04 -8.70
N LEU A 24 0.08 21.23 -8.03
CA LEU A 24 1.50 21.05 -8.38
C LEU A 24 1.68 20.51 -9.80
N LEU A 25 0.85 19.56 -10.24
CA LEU A 25 0.88 19.02 -11.59
C LEU A 25 0.50 20.06 -12.65
N GLU A 26 -0.40 20.99 -12.33
CA GLU A 26 -0.84 22.07 -13.22
C GLU A 26 0.21 23.20 -13.30
N GLU A 27 0.82 23.55 -12.17
CA GLU A 27 1.82 24.63 -12.08
C GLU A 27 3.22 24.19 -12.54
N ARG A 28 3.63 22.98 -12.17
CA ARG A 28 4.97 22.42 -12.35
C ARG A 28 4.89 20.93 -12.73
N PRO A 29 4.58 20.61 -14.00
CA PRO A 29 4.28 19.25 -14.42
C PRO A 29 5.38 18.22 -14.08
N GLU A 30 6.66 18.55 -14.21
CA GLU A 30 7.73 17.62 -13.87
C GLU A 30 7.75 17.29 -12.37
N ASP A 31 7.53 18.28 -11.51
CA ASP A 31 7.52 18.10 -10.06
C ASP A 31 6.25 17.38 -9.59
N GLY A 32 5.10 17.69 -10.18
CA GLY A 32 3.85 16.96 -9.92
C GLY A 32 3.98 15.49 -10.30
N MET A 33 4.53 15.19 -11.48
CA MET A 33 4.80 13.82 -11.90
C MET A 33 5.83 13.12 -11.01
N LYS A 34 6.87 13.82 -10.57
CA LYS A 34 7.84 13.29 -9.60
C LYS A 34 7.17 12.91 -8.29
N THR A 35 6.33 13.78 -7.72
CA THR A 35 5.56 13.51 -6.50
C THR A 35 4.66 12.28 -6.64
N ILE A 36 3.95 12.16 -7.78
CA ILE A 36 3.09 11.00 -8.07
C ILE A 36 3.93 9.72 -8.18
N ASN A 37 5.05 9.76 -8.90
CA ASN A 37 5.93 8.61 -9.09
C ASN A 37 6.61 8.16 -7.80
N ASP A 38 6.96 9.11 -6.92
CA ASP A 38 7.52 8.81 -5.61
C ASP A 38 6.49 8.17 -4.68
N ALA A 39 5.19 8.39 -4.94
CA ALA A 39 4.01 7.85 -4.25
C ALA A 39 3.95 8.09 -2.73
N ARG A 40 4.94 8.78 -2.16
CA ARG A 40 5.10 8.95 -0.71
C ARG A 40 3.91 9.67 -0.08
N PHE A 41 3.42 10.74 -0.71
CA PHE A 41 2.34 11.56 -0.18
C PHE A 41 1.07 10.75 0.15
N VAL A 42 0.72 9.76 -0.70
CA VAL A 42 -0.45 8.89 -0.46
C VAL A 42 -0.07 7.65 0.34
N ALA A 43 1.16 7.14 0.17
CA ALA A 43 1.64 5.99 0.91
C ALA A 43 1.69 6.28 2.42
N GLU A 44 2.15 7.46 2.84
CA GLU A 44 2.16 7.87 4.25
C GLU A 44 0.75 7.86 4.84
N THR A 45 -0.24 8.48 4.19
CA THR A 45 -1.63 8.47 4.64
C THR A 45 -2.23 7.06 4.73
N LEU A 46 -1.97 6.21 3.73
CA LEU A 46 -2.47 4.83 3.76
C LEU A 46 -1.74 3.99 4.81
N TRP A 47 -0.49 4.29 5.09
CA TRP A 47 0.31 3.59 6.09
C TRP A 47 -0.14 3.90 7.51
N GLU A 48 -0.63 5.10 7.80
CA GLU A 48 -1.23 5.42 9.10
C GLU A 48 -2.40 4.48 9.43
N GLU A 49 -3.17 4.08 8.42
CA GLU A 49 -4.36 3.23 8.59
C GLU A 49 -4.06 1.73 8.43
N TRP A 50 -3.10 1.36 7.57
CA TRP A 50 -2.82 -0.04 7.23
C TRP A 50 -1.53 -0.57 7.87
N GLY A 51 -0.63 0.30 8.30
CA GLY A 51 0.74 0.00 8.67
C GLY A 51 0.84 -1.11 9.70
N ASP A 52 0.20 -0.95 10.85
CA ASP A 52 0.23 -1.94 11.93
C ASP A 52 -0.15 -3.35 11.44
N GLY A 53 -1.26 -3.46 10.70
CA GLY A 53 -1.75 -4.74 10.19
C GLY A 53 -0.86 -5.35 9.09
N LEU A 54 -0.16 -4.50 8.33
CA LEU A 54 0.80 -4.91 7.30
C LEU A 54 2.13 -5.33 7.91
N GLU A 55 2.63 -4.60 8.90
CA GLU A 55 3.85 -4.94 9.64
C GLU A 55 3.69 -6.26 10.38
N GLU A 56 2.58 -6.46 11.08
CA GLU A 56 2.23 -7.74 11.72
C GLU A 56 2.13 -8.89 10.70
N ALA A 57 1.76 -8.59 9.46
CA ALA A 57 1.73 -9.54 8.36
C ALA A 57 3.09 -9.74 7.68
N GLY A 58 4.15 -9.07 8.15
CA GLY A 58 5.51 -9.21 7.63
C GLY A 58 5.82 -8.30 6.42
N MET A 59 5.02 -7.27 6.17
CA MET A 59 5.29 -6.25 5.17
C MET A 59 5.79 -4.95 5.84
N PRO A 60 7.07 -4.58 5.69
CA PRO A 60 7.57 -3.29 6.17
C PRO A 60 7.17 -2.14 5.23
N TYR A 61 7.22 -0.91 5.74
CA TYR A 61 6.89 0.30 4.99
C TYR A 61 7.63 0.41 3.65
N ASP A 62 8.94 0.10 3.60
CA ASP A 62 9.73 0.21 2.37
C ASP A 62 9.21 -0.71 1.25
N THR A 63 8.73 -1.90 1.61
CA THR A 63 8.11 -2.84 0.67
C THR A 63 6.77 -2.29 0.19
N PHE A 64 5.95 -1.78 1.11
CA PHE A 64 4.68 -1.14 0.77
C PHE A 64 4.87 0.07 -0.15
N LEU A 65 5.81 0.95 0.15
CA LEU A 65 6.15 2.12 -0.66
C LEU A 65 6.62 1.71 -2.07
N THR A 66 7.40 0.64 -2.18
CA THR A 66 7.79 0.07 -3.48
C THR A 66 6.58 -0.38 -4.30
N ILE A 67 5.58 -0.98 -3.66
CA ILE A 67 4.32 -1.37 -4.31
C ILE A 67 3.53 -0.12 -4.75
N ALA A 68 3.45 0.90 -3.89
CA ALA A 68 2.77 2.16 -4.19
C ALA A 68 3.42 2.90 -5.37
N ARG A 69 4.75 2.96 -5.45
CA ARG A 69 5.50 3.52 -6.59
C ARG A 69 5.18 2.80 -7.90
N GLY A 70 5.12 1.47 -7.86
CA GLY A 70 4.68 0.66 -9.01
C GLY A 70 3.21 0.86 -9.40
N TYR A 71 2.44 1.59 -8.59
CA TYR A 71 1.03 1.93 -8.80
C TYR A 71 0.81 3.40 -9.21
N ALA A 72 1.89 4.17 -9.43
CA ALA A 72 1.84 5.61 -9.72
C ALA A 72 0.91 6.01 -10.86
N GLY A 73 0.76 5.20 -11.91
CA GLY A 73 -0.16 5.48 -13.02
C GLY A 73 -1.63 5.57 -12.55
N GLU A 74 -2.02 4.74 -11.60
CA GLU A 74 -3.38 4.72 -11.05
C GLU A 74 -3.59 5.87 -10.05
N LEU A 75 -2.54 6.21 -9.29
CA LEU A 75 -2.51 7.41 -8.46
C LEU A 75 -2.69 8.68 -9.30
N ARG A 76 -2.04 8.76 -10.46
CA ARG A 76 -2.22 9.87 -11.40
C ARG A 76 -3.67 10.02 -11.83
N LEU A 77 -4.32 8.91 -12.23
CA LEU A 77 -5.74 8.94 -12.65
C LEU A 77 -6.64 9.46 -11.54
N TRP A 78 -6.37 9.08 -10.28
CA TRP A 78 -7.10 9.61 -9.14
C TRP A 78 -6.84 11.12 -8.94
N VAL A 79 -5.58 11.55 -8.96
CA VAL A 79 -5.20 12.96 -8.82
C VAL A 79 -5.92 13.85 -9.86
N VAL A 80 -5.93 13.44 -11.13
CA VAL A 80 -6.59 14.21 -12.21
C VAL A 80 -8.12 14.04 -12.23
N GLY A 81 -8.67 13.13 -11.43
CA GLY A 81 -10.11 12.89 -11.32
C GLY A 81 -10.72 11.97 -12.37
N GLU A 82 -9.90 11.22 -13.11
CA GLU A 82 -10.34 10.14 -13.99
C GLU A 82 -10.64 8.83 -13.24
N ARG A 83 -10.23 8.73 -11.97
CA ARG A 83 -10.51 7.60 -11.08
C ARG A 83 -10.98 8.09 -9.71
N ILE A 84 -12.01 7.43 -9.17
CA ILE A 84 -12.49 7.68 -7.80
C ILE A 84 -11.58 7.01 -6.77
N TRP A 85 -11.54 7.58 -5.56
CA TRP A 85 -10.66 7.11 -4.50
C TRP A 85 -10.88 5.65 -4.13
N GLU A 86 -12.14 5.21 -4.04
CA GLU A 86 -12.49 3.85 -3.62
C GLU A 86 -11.88 2.81 -4.56
N HIS A 87 -11.93 3.05 -5.87
CA HIS A 87 -11.31 2.17 -6.87
C HIS A 87 -9.78 2.22 -6.80
N CYS A 88 -9.21 3.40 -6.54
CA CYS A 88 -7.77 3.59 -6.41
C CYS A 88 -7.23 2.83 -5.19
N ALA A 89 -7.78 3.10 -4.00
CA ALA A 89 -7.40 2.51 -2.74
C ALA A 89 -7.64 0.99 -2.70
N ALA A 90 -8.79 0.51 -3.18
CA ALA A 90 -9.06 -0.93 -3.28
C ALA A 90 -8.07 -1.64 -4.20
N GLY A 91 -7.71 -1.01 -5.32
CA GLY A 91 -6.72 -1.56 -6.25
C GLY A 91 -5.33 -1.69 -5.63
N LEU A 92 -4.90 -0.70 -4.84
CA LEU A 92 -3.64 -0.77 -4.10
C LEU A 92 -3.71 -1.79 -2.97
N ALA A 93 -4.78 -1.81 -2.18
CA ALA A 93 -5.01 -2.78 -1.12
C ALA A 93 -4.90 -4.21 -1.63
N GLY A 94 -5.54 -4.53 -2.77
CA GLY A 94 -5.44 -5.86 -3.37
C GLY A 94 -4.01 -6.21 -3.82
N ARG A 95 -3.22 -5.24 -4.32
CA ARG A 95 -1.82 -5.47 -4.71
C ARG A 95 -0.93 -5.75 -3.51
N VAL A 96 -1.19 -5.06 -2.40
CA VAL A 96 -0.53 -5.24 -1.12
C VAL A 96 -0.86 -6.61 -0.54
N THR A 97 -2.14 -6.96 -0.42
CA THR A 97 -2.58 -8.25 0.13
C THR A 97 -2.01 -9.44 -0.64
N ARG A 98 -1.94 -9.38 -1.98
CA ARG A 98 -1.35 -10.44 -2.81
C ARG A 98 0.17 -10.60 -2.66
N ARG A 99 0.83 -9.62 -2.05
CA ARG A 99 2.29 -9.60 -1.82
C ARG A 99 2.66 -9.79 -0.36
N LEU A 100 1.67 -9.98 0.51
CA LEU A 100 1.95 -10.39 1.87
C LEU A 100 2.68 -11.73 1.82
N PRO A 101 3.71 -11.92 2.67
CA PRO A 101 4.32 -13.22 2.86
C PRO A 101 3.23 -14.26 3.18
N ASP A 102 3.26 -15.41 2.49
CA ASP A 102 2.44 -16.55 2.88
C ASP A 102 2.77 -16.87 4.33
N ALA A 103 1.75 -16.79 5.21
CA ALA A 103 1.90 -17.12 6.61
C ALA A 103 2.12 -18.63 6.77
N GLY A 104 3.34 -19.11 6.49
CA GLY A 104 3.80 -20.44 6.89
C GLY A 104 4.67 -21.19 5.87
N CYS A 105 5.99 -21.09 6.02
CA CYS A 105 6.86 -22.26 6.03
C CYS A 105 8.22 -21.91 6.68
N GLY A 106 8.56 -22.56 7.81
CA GLY A 106 9.98 -22.68 8.21
C GLY A 106 10.41 -22.30 9.64
N LYS A 107 9.65 -22.61 10.69
CA LYS A 107 10.26 -23.04 11.98
C LYS A 107 9.49 -24.22 12.54
N GLN A 108 9.73 -25.40 11.95
CA GLN A 108 9.48 -26.64 12.67
C GLN A 108 10.48 -26.67 13.83
N LEU A 109 9.94 -26.49 15.04
CA LEU A 109 10.63 -26.79 16.29
C LEU A 109 11.27 -28.18 16.14
N ALA A 110 12.59 -28.23 16.20
CA ALA A 110 13.30 -29.48 16.40
C ALA A 110 12.90 -30.00 17.79
N SER A 111 11.82 -30.78 17.84
CA SER A 111 11.50 -31.58 19.00
C SER A 111 12.55 -32.69 19.11
N ALA A 112 13.13 -32.75 20.30
CA ALA A 112 13.93 -33.82 20.85
C ALA A 112 13.54 -35.23 20.37
N GLY A 113 14.53 -36.08 20.16
CA GLY A 113 14.32 -37.52 20.06
C GLY A 113 15.40 -38.27 19.28
N ALA A 114 16.61 -38.40 19.85
CA ALA A 114 17.50 -39.50 19.51
C ALA A 114 18.16 -40.02 20.78
N SER A 115 17.49 -40.98 21.40
CA SER A 115 18.05 -41.88 22.40
C SER A 115 19.20 -42.69 21.77
N ARG A 116 20.33 -42.78 22.49
CA ARG A 116 20.94 -44.04 22.96
C ARG A 116 22.07 -43.72 23.93
#